data_AF-A0A2G4EUP7-F1
#
_entry.id   AF-A0A2G4EUP7-F1
#
_cell.length_a   1.000
_cell.length_b   1.000
_cell.length_c   1.000
_cell.angle_alpha   90.00
_cell.angle_beta   90.00
_cell.angle_gamma   90.00
#
_symmetry.space_group_name_H-M   'P 1'
#
loop_
_entity.id
_entity.type
_entity.pdbx_description
1 polymer ?
#
loop_
_entity_poly.entity_id
_entity_poly.type
_entity_poly.pdbx_seq_one_letter_code
_entity_poly.pdbx_strand_id
1 'polypeptide(L)' 'MKFINPKTDYAFKKIFGSDQSQDILISFLNAIVYQG' A
#
# COMPACT_ATOMS: atom_id res chain seq x y z
N MET A 1 -19.14 -3.33 -7.05
CA MET A 1 -17.89 -2.77 -6.47
C MET A 1 -16.75 -3.04 -7.44
N LYS A 2 -15.95 -2.04 -7.82
CA LYS A 2 -14.74 -2.28 -8.63
C LYS A 2 -13.61 -2.67 -7.67
N PHE A 3 -13.15 -3.91 -7.74
CA PHE A 3 -11.96 -4.35 -7.03
C PHE A 3 -10.74 -3.70 -7.69
N ILE A 4 -9.94 -2.99 -6.90
CA ILE A 4 -8.65 -2.46 -7.35
C ILE A 4 -7.58 -3.45 -6.94
N ASN A 5 -6.73 -3.85 -7.88
CA ASN A 5 -5.64 -4.75 -7.60
C ASN A 5 -4.43 -3.94 -7.10
N PRO A 6 -4.05 -4.03 -5.80
CA PRO A 6 -2.97 -3.23 -5.22
C PRO A 6 -1.58 -3.56 -5.82
N LYS A 7 -1.46 -4.66 -6.58
CA LYS A 7 -0.23 -4.99 -7.33
C LYS A 7 0.00 -4.08 -8.54
N THR A 8 -1.02 -3.31 -8.96
CA THR A 8 -0.86 -2.33 -10.04
C THR A 8 -0.37 -1.00 -9.46
N ASP A 9 0.58 -0.34 -10.14
CA ASP A 9 1.14 0.94 -9.72
C ASP A 9 0.05 1.99 -9.43
N TYR A 10 -0.96 2.07 -10.29
CA TYR A 10 -2.10 2.98 -10.11
C TYR A 10 -2.85 2.73 -8.80
N ALA A 11 -3.21 1.48 -8.50
CA ALA A 11 -3.94 1.15 -7.28
C ALA A 11 -3.06 1.32 -6.04
N PHE A 12 -1.78 0.96 -6.13
CA PHE A 12 -0.82 1.15 -5.04
C PHE A 12 -0.73 2.62 -4.65
N LYS A 13 -0.50 3.51 -5.62
CA LYS A 13 -0.49 4.96 -5.40
C LYS A 13 -1.83 5.49 -4.90
N LYS A 14 -2.94 4.92 -5.35
CA LYS A 14 -4.27 5.32 -4.86
C LYS A 14 -4.50 4.95 -3.38
N ILE A 15 -3.86 3.89 -2.89
CA ILE A 15 -3.97 3.42 -1.50
C ILE A 15 -2.95 4.12 -0.59
N PHE A 16 -1.71 4.27 -1.06
CA PHE A 16 -0.56 4.71 -0.25
C PHE A 16 0.06 6.06 -0.66
N GLY A 17 -0.51 6.73 -1.66
CA GLY A 17 0.06 7.96 -2.24
C GLY A 17 -0.43 9.26 -1.61
N SER A 18 -1.03 9.21 -0.42
CA SER A 18 -1.42 10.40 0.34
C SER A 18 -0.61 10.52 1.63
N ASP A 19 -0.40 11.75 2.12
CA ASP A 19 0.38 12.00 3.35
C ASP A 19 -0.22 11.28 4.56
N GLN A 20 -1.54 11.15 4.62
CA GLN A 20 -2.24 10.43 5.69
C GLN A 20 -1.95 8.92 5.68
N SER A 21 -1.53 8.35 4.54
CA SER A 21 -1.27 6.92 4.39
C SER A 21 0.18 6.51 4.70
N GLN A 22 1.02 7.46 5.14
CA GLN A 22 2.45 7.22 5.41
C GLN A 22 2.70 6.09 6.41
N ASP A 23 2.04 6.12 7.58
CA ASP A 23 2.24 5.08 8.62
C ASP A 23 1.77 3.70 8.16
N ILE A 24 0.72 3.66 7.35
CA ILE A 24 0.16 2.43 6.79
C ILE A 24 1.12 1.86 5.74
N LEU A 25 1.71 2.70 4.89
CA LEU A 25 2.72 2.31 3.92
C LEU A 25 3.97 1.73 4.61
N ILE A 26 4.46 2.39 5.66
CA ILE A 26 5.61 1.90 6.44
C ILE A 26 5.29 0.53 7.05
N SER A 27 4.11 0.38 7.67
CA SER A 27 3.67 -0.88 8.27
C SER A 27 3.57 -2.01 7.23
N PHE A 28 3.02 -1.71 6.05
CA PHE A 28 2.92 -2.65 4.93
C PHE A 28 4.30 -3.13 4.45
N LEU A 29 5.25 -2.21 4.25
CA LEU A 29 6.60 -2.56 3.83
C LEU A 29 7.35 -3.38 4.88
N ASN A 30 7.21 -3.02 6.17
CA ASN A 30 7.81 -3.78 7.27
C ASN A 30 7.27 -5.21 7.34
N ALA A 31 5.98 -5.40 7.13
CA ALA A 31 5.39 -6.74 7.09
C ALA A 31 5.99 -7.58 5.95
N ILE A 32 6.21 -7.00 4.76
CA ILE A 32 6.84 -7.71 3.64
C ILE A 32 8.30 -8.06 3.94
N VAL A 33 9.06 -7.12 4.50
CA VAL A 33 10.51 -7.28 4.68
C VAL A 33 10.85 -8.20 5.85
N TYR A 34 10.09 -8.12 6.95
CA TYR A 34 10.45 -8.78 8.22
C TYR A 34 9.51 -9.92 8.62
N GLN A 35 8.30 -10.01 8.04
CA GLN A 35 7.32 -11.06 8.36
C GLN A 35 7.03 -11.99 7.17
N GLY A 36 7.79 -11.85 6.07
CA GLY A 36 7.73 -12.68 4.86
C GLY A 36 8.65 -13.89 4.90
#